data_AF-A0A4Q3TG47-F1
#
_entry.id   AF-A0A4Q3TG47-F1
#
_cell.length_a   1.000
_cell.length_b   1.000
_cell.length_c   1.000
_cell.angle_alpha   90.00
_cell.angle_beta   90.00
_cell.angle_gamma   90.00
#
_symmetry.space_group_name_H-M   'P 1'
#
loop_
_entity.id
_entity.type
_entity.pdbx_description
1 polymer ?
#
loop_
_entity_poly.entity_id
_entity_poly.type
_entity_poly.pdbx_seq_one_letter_code
_entity_poly.pdbx_strand_id
1 'polypeptide(L)'
;MATQRLGIIMHGVTGRMGMNQHLIRSIVAIRNQGGVTLSNGDKVMPDPILIGRNAEKMEALARQWKIERWGTDLDQALANKDDTVFFDAGTTQMRPTLLANAIRAGKHVYCEKP
;
A
#
# COMPACT_ATOMS: atom_id res chain seq x y z
N MET A 1 -9.22 -4.61 23.67
CA MET A 1 -8.76 -3.78 22.55
C MET A 1 -7.77 -4.59 21.75
N ALA A 2 -8.15 -5.01 20.55
CA ALA A 2 -7.31 -5.79 19.65
C ALA A 2 -6.68 -4.89 18.58
N THR A 3 -5.51 -5.30 18.07
CA THR A 3 -4.89 -4.71 16.88
C THR A 3 -5.08 -5.66 15.72
N GLN A 4 -5.83 -5.22 14.71
CA GLN A 4 -6.06 -5.95 13.48
C GLN A 4 -5.04 -5.50 12.42
N ARG A 5 -4.39 -6.47 11.75
CA ARG A 5 -3.48 -6.18 10.64
C ARG A 5 -4.30 -5.88 9.38
N LEU A 6 -3.91 -4.83 8.66
CA LEU A 6 -4.43 -4.52 7.32
C LEU A 6 -3.28 -4.59 6.31
N GLY A 7 -3.18 -5.71 5.59
CA GLY A 7 -2.21 -5.85 4.51
C GLY A 7 -2.58 -4.97 3.31
N ILE A 8 -1.70 -4.04 2.94
CA ILE A 8 -1.92 -3.09 1.84
C ILE A 8 -0.78 -3.15 0.83
N ILE A 9 -1.11 -3.41 -0.44
CA ILE A 9 -0.18 -3.35 -1.56
C ILE A 9 -0.15 -1.92 -2.07
N MET A 10 0.99 -1.26 -2.02
CA MET A 10 1.14 0.14 -2.45
C MET A 10 1.97 0.24 -3.73
N HIS A 11 1.30 0.47 -4.86
CA HIS A 11 1.91 0.70 -6.15
C HIS A 11 2.01 2.21 -6.48
N GLY A 12 3.07 2.61 -7.19
CA GLY A 12 3.27 4.00 -7.62
C GLY A 12 3.80 4.95 -6.54
N VAL A 13 4.32 4.42 -5.44
CA VAL A 13 4.81 5.20 -4.28
C VAL A 13 6.16 5.90 -4.48
N THR A 14 6.83 5.72 -5.62
CA THR A 14 8.04 6.50 -5.95
C THR A 14 7.74 7.88 -6.54
N GLY A 15 6.50 8.10 -7.00
CA GLY A 15 6.07 9.37 -7.54
C GLY A 15 5.94 10.43 -6.45
N ARG A 16 5.98 11.72 -6.81
CA ARG A 16 5.90 12.84 -5.84
C ARG A 16 4.66 12.75 -4.95
N MET A 17 3.49 12.49 -5.52
CA MET A 17 2.23 12.38 -4.76
C MET A 17 2.15 11.07 -3.99
N GLY A 18 2.43 9.94 -4.63
CA GLY A 18 2.44 8.61 -3.98
C GLY A 18 3.37 8.56 -2.76
N MET A 19 4.57 9.14 -2.88
CA MET A 19 5.54 9.18 -1.78
C MET A 19 5.13 10.16 -0.68
N ASN A 20 4.94 11.43 -1.02
CA ASN A 20 4.81 12.47 0.00
C ASN A 20 3.44 12.46 0.67
N GLN A 21 2.36 12.26 -0.08
CA GLN A 21 1.00 12.34 0.47
C GLN A 21 0.56 10.98 1.00
N HIS A 22 0.56 9.95 0.15
CA HIS A 22 -0.04 8.67 0.51
C HIS A 22 0.86 7.81 1.40
N LEU A 23 2.14 7.70 1.06
CA LEU A 23 3.06 6.91 1.88
C LEU A 23 3.43 7.65 3.16
N ILE A 24 4.09 8.82 3.06
CA ILE A 24 4.69 9.49 4.22
C ILE A 24 3.63 10.13 5.11
N ARG A 25 2.78 10.99 4.55
CA ARG A 25 1.80 11.77 5.35
C ARG A 25 0.54 10.99 5.71
N SER A 26 0.27 9.85 5.08
CA SER A 26 -0.87 9.00 5.43
C SER A 26 -0.42 7.67 6.05
N ILE A 27 0.07 6.70 5.28
CA ILE A 27 0.30 5.34 5.80
C ILE A 27 1.37 5.30 6.90
N VAL A 28 2.51 5.96 6.71
CA VAL A 28 3.57 6.05 7.74
C VAL A 28 3.06 6.84 8.95
N ALA A 29 2.33 7.93 8.75
CA ALA A 29 1.74 8.70 9.84
C ALA A 29 0.75 7.88 10.67
N ILE A 30 -0.15 7.13 10.02
CA ILE A 30 -1.10 6.22 10.67
C ILE A 30 -0.37 5.15 11.48
N ARG A 31 0.68 4.55 10.92
CA ARG A 31 1.52 3.56 11.64
C ARG A 31 2.16 4.18 12.89
N ASN A 32 2.71 5.38 12.78
CA ASN A 32 3.33 6.09 13.90
C ASN A 32 2.32 6.50 14.99
N GLN A 33 1.05 6.73 14.63
CA GLN A 33 -0.05 6.97 15.58
C GLN A 33 -0.55 5.68 16.26
N GLY A 34 0.00 4.53 15.90
CA GLY A 34 -0.42 3.24 16.43
C GLY A 34 -1.64 2.64 15.72
N GLY A 35 -1.96 3.07 14.49
CA GLY A 35 -3.08 2.57 13.70
C GLY A 35 -4.35 3.44 13.80
N VAL A 36 -5.35 3.10 12.98
CA VAL A 36 -6.65 3.78 12.96
C VAL A 36 -7.54 3.20 14.06
N THR A 37 -8.04 4.04 14.96
CA THR A 37 -8.99 3.61 16.00
C THR A 37 -10.40 3.51 15.42
N LEU A 38 -11.05 2.36 15.63
CA LEU A 38 -12.44 2.11 15.25
C LEU A 38 -13.40 2.57 16.35
N SER A 39 -14.69 2.70 16.02
CA SER A 39 -15.73 3.11 16.98
C SER A 39 -15.90 2.15 18.16
N ASN A 40 -15.54 0.87 17.99
CA ASN A 40 -15.55 -0.14 19.04
C ASN A 40 -14.28 -0.14 19.92
N GLY A 41 -13.32 0.75 19.65
CA GLY A 41 -12.05 0.86 20.38
C GLY A 41 -10.93 -0.07 19.89
N ASP A 42 -11.17 -0.93 18.91
CA ASP A 42 -10.09 -1.69 18.26
C ASP A 42 -9.25 -0.81 17.36
N LYS A 43 -8.05 -1.28 17.02
CA LYS A 43 -7.14 -0.60 16.10
C LYS A 43 -6.92 -1.39 14.83
N VAL A 44 -6.85 -0.70 13.70
CA VAL A 44 -6.40 -1.25 12.43
C VAL A 44 -5.00 -0.73 12.12
N MET A 45 -4.03 -1.63 12.04
CA MET A 45 -2.63 -1.32 11.74
C MET A 45 -2.32 -1.62 10.27
N PRO A 46 -2.02 -0.60 9.44
CA PRO A 46 -1.54 -0.83 8.08
C PRO A 46 -0.18 -1.53 8.09
N ASP A 47 -0.10 -2.65 7.38
CA ASP A 47 1.14 -3.33 7.04
C ASP A 47 1.35 -3.20 5.53
N PRO A 48 2.13 -2.21 5.06
CA PRO A 48 2.32 -1.99 3.63
C PRO A 48 3.39 -2.89 3.02
N ILE A 49 3.13 -3.37 1.81
CA ILE A 49 4.15 -3.85 0.87
C ILE A 49 4.32 -2.83 -0.27
N LEU A 50 5.55 -2.33 -0.45
CA LEU A 50 5.85 -1.36 -1.52
C LEU A 50 6.19 -2.09 -2.81
N ILE A 51 5.43 -1.84 -3.87
CA ILE A 51 5.63 -2.48 -5.18
C ILE A 51 5.99 -1.42 -6.23
N GLY A 52 7.11 -1.64 -6.91
CA GLY A 52 7.59 -0.76 -7.98
C GLY A 52 8.61 -1.44 -8.88
N ARG A 53 8.88 -0.83 -10.05
CA ARG A 53 9.72 -1.49 -11.08
C ARG A 53 11.23 -1.52 -10.79
N ASN A 54 11.71 -0.72 -9.83
CA ASN A 54 13.13 -0.62 -9.52
C ASN A 54 13.36 -1.09 -8.08
N ALA A 55 14.03 -2.22 -7.92
CA ALA A 55 14.28 -2.87 -6.64
C ALA A 55 15.07 -1.97 -5.68
N GLU A 56 16.17 -1.37 -6.13
CA GLU A 56 17.02 -0.50 -5.30
C GLU A 56 16.24 0.69 -4.74
N LYS A 57 15.37 1.31 -5.56
CA LYS A 57 14.50 2.40 -5.12
C LYS A 57 13.44 1.93 -4.11
N MET A 58 12.88 0.75 -4.32
CA MET A 58 11.91 0.15 -3.39
C MET A 58 12.56 -0.17 -2.05
N GLU A 59 13.70 -0.82 -2.06
CA GLU A 59 14.47 -1.14 -0.87
C GLU A 59 14.87 0.12 -0.09
N ALA A 60 15.44 1.12 -0.78
CA ALA A 60 15.86 2.37 -0.16
C ALA A 60 14.68 3.11 0.49
N LEU A 61 13.54 3.18 -0.20
CA LEU A 61 12.33 3.82 0.31
C LEU A 61 11.75 3.05 1.50
N ALA A 62 11.69 1.72 1.41
CA ALA A 62 11.21 0.86 2.47
C ALA A 62 12.08 0.99 3.73
N ARG A 63 13.42 0.95 3.57
CA ARG A 63 14.38 1.15 4.65
C ARG A 63 14.24 2.52 5.30
N GLN A 64 14.11 3.59 4.50
CA GLN A 64 13.95 4.95 5.00
C GLN A 64 12.74 5.11 5.93
N TRP A 65 11.63 4.45 5.60
CA TRP A 65 10.36 4.57 6.34
C TRP A 65 10.04 3.35 7.22
N LYS A 66 11.05 2.50 7.48
CA LYS A 66 10.95 1.31 8.33
C LYS A 66 9.78 0.42 7.92
N ILE A 67 9.69 0.12 6.62
CA ILE A 67 8.73 -0.81 6.04
C ILE A 67 9.51 -2.07 5.66
N GLU A 68 9.08 -3.21 6.16
CA GLU A 68 9.80 -4.48 6.00
C GLU A 68 9.57 -5.10 4.63
N ARG A 69 8.38 -4.89 4.05
CA ARG A 69 7.93 -5.58 2.84
C ARG A 69 8.05 -4.66 1.63
N TRP A 70 8.78 -5.11 0.63
CA TRP A 70 8.86 -4.46 -0.67
C TRP A 70 9.15 -5.49 -1.75
N GLY A 71 8.91 -5.15 -3.00
CA GLY A 71 9.19 -6.02 -4.13
C GLY A 71 8.97 -5.34 -5.47
N THR A 72 9.16 -6.12 -6.53
CA THR A 72 9.01 -5.66 -7.92
C THR A 72 7.95 -6.43 -8.70
N ASP A 73 7.43 -7.53 -8.15
CA ASP A 73 6.41 -8.37 -8.77
C ASP A 73 5.02 -8.01 -8.24
N LEU A 74 4.24 -7.33 -9.08
CA LEU A 74 2.88 -6.95 -8.72
C LEU A 74 1.91 -8.14 -8.76
N ASP A 75 2.08 -9.07 -9.68
CA ASP A 75 1.16 -10.20 -9.82
C ASP A 75 1.32 -11.14 -8.62
N GLN A 76 2.55 -11.37 -8.16
CA GLN A 76 2.81 -12.07 -6.91
C GLN A 76 2.17 -11.37 -5.70
N ALA A 77 2.28 -10.04 -5.61
CA ALA A 77 1.68 -9.29 -4.52
C ALA A 77 0.14 -9.40 -4.55
N LEU A 78 -0.49 -9.29 -5.74
CA LEU A 78 -1.93 -9.43 -5.89
C LEU A 78 -2.42 -10.85 -5.58
N ALA A 79 -1.61 -11.89 -5.82
CA ALA A 79 -1.95 -13.27 -5.49
C ALA A 79 -1.98 -13.54 -3.97
N ASN A 80 -1.28 -12.74 -3.15
CA ASN A 80 -1.23 -12.93 -1.71
C ASN A 80 -2.59 -12.61 -1.05
N LYS A 81 -3.25 -13.61 -0.46
CA LYS A 81 -4.57 -13.44 0.19
C LYS A 81 -4.51 -12.64 1.50
N ASP A 82 -3.35 -12.55 2.14
CA ASP A 82 -3.19 -11.82 3.40
C ASP A 82 -3.11 -10.30 3.20
N ASP A 83 -2.89 -9.84 1.97
CA ASP A 83 -2.95 -8.43 1.61
C ASP A 83 -4.27 -8.14 0.90
N THR A 84 -5.19 -7.47 1.61
CA THR A 84 -6.59 -7.33 1.21
C THR A 84 -6.88 -6.01 0.51
N VAL A 85 -5.98 -5.03 0.58
CA VAL A 85 -6.13 -3.70 -0.04
C VAL A 85 -5.06 -3.50 -1.11
N PHE A 86 -5.44 -2.97 -2.27
CA PHE A 86 -4.55 -2.49 -3.32
C PHE A 86 -4.69 -0.97 -3.48
N PHE A 87 -3.56 -0.28 -3.46
CA PHE A 87 -3.45 1.15 -3.71
C PHE A 87 -2.62 1.43 -4.97
N ASP A 88 -3.13 2.29 -5.86
CA ASP A 88 -2.39 2.77 -7.03
C ASP A 88 -2.20 4.30 -7.05
N ALA A 89 -0.94 4.74 -7.12
CA ALA A 89 -0.54 6.11 -7.47
C ALA A 89 0.37 6.16 -8.70
N GLY A 90 0.33 5.11 -9.54
CA GLY A 90 1.13 5.00 -10.75
C GLY A 90 0.61 5.86 -11.91
N THR A 91 1.01 5.50 -13.12
CA THR A 91 0.55 6.20 -14.33
C THR A 91 -0.95 5.96 -14.56
N THR A 92 -1.70 7.04 -14.75
CA THR A 92 -3.15 6.99 -14.99
C THR A 92 -3.55 6.08 -16.15
N GLN A 93 -2.74 5.99 -17.22
CA GLN A 93 -3.03 5.13 -18.38
C GLN A 93 -3.11 3.63 -18.02
N MET A 94 -2.29 3.17 -17.08
CA MET A 94 -2.29 1.76 -16.67
C MET A 94 -3.32 1.47 -15.57
N ARG A 95 -3.77 2.51 -14.85
CA ARG A 95 -4.60 2.37 -13.65
C ARG A 95 -5.85 1.52 -13.86
N PRO A 96 -6.69 1.71 -14.89
CA PRO A 96 -7.89 0.88 -15.06
C PRO A 96 -7.59 -0.62 -15.12
N THR A 97 -6.52 -1.01 -15.82
CA THR A 97 -6.09 -2.40 -15.91
C THR A 97 -5.57 -2.93 -14.58
N LEU A 98 -4.76 -2.14 -13.86
CA LEU A 98 -4.23 -2.52 -12.54
C LEU A 98 -5.35 -2.69 -11.52
N LEU A 99 -6.31 -1.77 -11.48
CA LEU A 99 -7.48 -1.84 -10.61
C LEU A 99 -8.36 -3.04 -10.97
N ALA A 100 -8.61 -3.29 -12.26
CA ALA A 100 -9.39 -4.45 -12.68
C ALA A 100 -8.72 -5.77 -12.25
N ASN A 101 -7.39 -5.87 -12.33
CA ASN A 101 -6.65 -7.04 -11.86
C ASN A 101 -6.75 -7.21 -10.34
N ALA A 102 -6.61 -6.12 -9.58
CA ALA A 102 -6.78 -6.15 -8.12
C ALA A 102 -8.21 -6.56 -7.71
N ILE A 103 -9.24 -6.03 -8.38
CA ILE A 103 -10.63 -6.41 -8.13
C ILE A 103 -10.86 -7.90 -8.42
N ARG A 104 -10.34 -8.42 -9.55
CA ARG A 104 -10.43 -9.85 -9.89
C ARG A 104 -9.69 -10.73 -8.87
N ALA A 105 -8.61 -10.22 -8.27
CA ALA A 105 -7.89 -10.88 -7.18
C ALA A 105 -8.58 -10.72 -5.80
N GLY A 106 -9.77 -10.12 -5.74
CA GLY A 106 -10.56 -9.97 -4.52
C GLY A 106 -10.07 -8.86 -3.58
N LYS A 107 -9.32 -7.87 -4.11
CA LYS A 107 -8.80 -6.75 -3.31
C LYS A 107 -9.82 -5.62 -3.19
N HIS A 108 -9.87 -5.00 -2.02
CA HIS A 108 -10.39 -3.63 -1.91
C HIS A 108 -9.44 -2.68 -2.64
N VAL A 109 -9.98 -1.66 -3.30
CA VAL A 109 -9.19 -0.76 -4.15
C VAL A 109 -9.28 0.69 -3.67
N TYR A 110 -8.14 1.37 -3.67
CA TYR A 110 -8.01 2.82 -3.51
C TYR A 110 -7.02 3.34 -4.55
N CYS A 111 -7.19 4.55 -5.08
CA CYS A 111 -6.27 5.08 -6.08
C CYS A 111 -6.19 6.60 -6.06
N GLU A 112 -5.07 7.11 -6.57
CA GLU A 112 -4.99 8.50 -6.99
C GLU A 112 -5.97 8.80 -8.12
N LYS A 113 -6.37 10.07 -8.20
CA LYS A 113 -7.22 10.55 -9.29
C LYS A 113 -6.49 10.53 -10.64
N PRO A 114 -7.24 10.57 -11.75
CA PRO A 114 -8.62 10.12 -11.86
C PRO A 114 -8.74 8.61 -11.61
#